data_AF-R4G9R1-F1
#
_entry.id   AF-R4G9R1-F1
#
_cell.length_a   1.000
_cell.length_b   1.000
_cell.length_c   1.000
_cell.angle_alpha   90.00
_cell.angle_beta   90.00
_cell.angle_gamma   90.00
#
_symmetry.space_group_name_H-M   'P 1'
#
loop_
_entity.id
_entity.type
_entity.pdbx_description
1 polymer ?
#
loop_
_entity_poly.entity_id
_entity_poly.type
_entity_poly.pdbx_seq_one_letter_code
_entity_poly.pdbx_strand_id
1 'polypeptide(L)'
;MASVDEDECIILSSNDKAEDLLDYFVFLVKHSEDLPLEEGTVEVVDEDVMVTFCKKPKLMAHARHDCTSNFFERAECETSRPLGRNAETCDECYCYICNKQATECKYWVTPSQCHCNAHNKSAYWKRQWNVALTGGLGGFNLNPSKIDADVQRAGALLQEFNREVSVKYGKYLAGEIISLNCSHCSCQQNLDPGLCYTCDCLQQPITYRYSPVSDLVAHFLDQAEQEKPKVEVVMLLGAAKEILYQESPALHSQIVDVSAIFINSVTNLMKR
;
A
#
# COMPACT_ATOMS: atom_id res chain seq x y z
N MET A 1 48.47 -7.17 20.36
CA MET A 1 48.48 -5.99 21.24
C MET A 1 47.71 -4.89 20.54
N ALA A 2 46.91 -4.16 21.31
CA ALA A 2 45.76 -3.35 20.90
C ALA A 2 46.11 -2.01 20.24
N SER A 3 45.12 -1.41 19.57
CA SER A 3 44.64 -0.05 19.91
C SER A 3 43.23 0.16 19.36
N VAL A 4 42.32 0.51 20.27
CA VAL A 4 40.94 0.97 20.03
C VAL A 4 41.05 2.47 19.75
N ASP A 5 40.46 2.97 18.66
CA ASP A 5 40.39 4.41 18.38
C ASP A 5 39.09 4.98 18.95
N GLU A 6 39.23 6.00 19.79
CA GLU A 6 38.16 6.72 20.46
C GLU A 6 37.71 7.89 19.57
N ASP A 7 36.45 7.87 19.12
CA ASP A 7 35.82 9.01 18.45
C ASP A 7 35.56 10.14 19.47
N GLU A 8 36.29 11.25 19.35
CA GLU A 8 36.15 12.40 20.24
C GLU A 8 34.94 13.27 19.82
N CYS A 9 33.81 13.07 20.53
CA CYS A 9 32.62 13.90 20.40
C CYS A 9 32.61 14.95 21.53
N ILE A 10 32.75 16.22 21.20
CA ILE A 10 32.69 17.31 22.19
C ILE A 10 31.22 17.60 22.51
N ILE A 11 30.74 17.04 23.62
CA ILE A 11 29.42 17.35 24.20
C ILE A 11 29.62 18.39 25.31
N LEU A 12 29.17 19.63 25.06
CA LEU A 12 29.15 20.67 26.10
C LEU A 12 27.86 20.57 26.91
N SER A 13 27.97 20.02 28.12
CA SER A 13 26.88 19.96 29.09
C SER A 13 26.90 21.21 29.99
N SER A 14 25.97 22.14 29.78
CA SER A 14 25.72 23.22 30.76
C SER A 14 24.85 22.65 31.89
N ASN A 15 25.43 22.52 33.08
CA ASN A 15 24.73 22.06 34.27
C ASN A 15 24.11 23.25 35.00
N ASP A 16 22.85 23.54 34.69
CA ASP A 16 21.96 24.24 35.61
C ASP A 16 20.58 23.56 35.63
N LYS A 17 20.14 23.28 36.86
CA LYS A 17 18.99 22.42 37.18
C LYS A 17 17.66 23.13 36.92
N ALA A 18 16.82 22.56 36.05
CA ALA A 18 15.37 22.39 36.24
C ALA A 18 14.77 21.70 34.99
N GLU A 19 13.63 21.06 35.18
CA GLU A 19 13.03 20.00 34.36
C GLU A 19 12.56 20.41 32.95
N ASP A 20 12.59 19.40 32.06
CA ASP A 20 11.82 19.24 30.81
C ASP A 20 11.99 20.25 29.67
N LEU A 21 12.97 19.96 28.78
CA LEU A 21 12.83 19.91 27.31
C LEU A 21 14.21 19.61 26.71
N LEU A 22 14.38 18.42 26.11
CA LEU A 22 15.58 18.08 25.34
C LEU A 22 15.56 18.85 24.00
N ASP A 23 15.90 20.13 24.06
CA ASP A 23 16.18 20.94 22.89
C ASP A 23 17.70 20.94 22.67
N TYR A 24 18.18 19.94 21.93
CA TYR A 24 19.55 19.92 21.43
C TYR A 24 19.68 21.01 20.35
N PHE A 25 20.11 22.21 20.74
CA PHE A 25 20.44 23.26 19.79
C PHE A 25 21.78 22.96 19.11
N VAL A 26 21.72 22.46 17.89
CA VAL A 26 22.87 22.39 16.98
C VAL A 26 22.95 23.71 16.22
N PHE A 27 23.94 24.55 16.52
CA PHE A 27 24.22 25.75 15.74
C PHE A 27 24.95 25.35 14.45
N LEU A 28 24.22 25.39 13.33
CA LEU A 28 24.82 25.37 11.98
C LEU A 28 25.23 26.79 11.61
N VAL A 29 26.54 27.07 11.64
CA VAL A 29 27.10 28.31 11.10
C VAL A 29 26.97 28.28 9.58
N LYS A 30 26.08 29.12 9.03
CA LYS A 30 26.04 29.41 7.58
C LYS A 30 27.17 30.37 7.25
N HIS A 31 28.13 29.93 6.43
CA HIS A 31 28.90 30.86 5.61
C HIS A 31 28.17 31.05 4.27
N SER A 32 27.91 32.32 3.93
CA SER A 32 27.25 32.79 2.71
C SER A 32 28.27 33.02 1.59
N GLU A 33 27.89 32.60 0.37
CA GLU A 33 28.34 33.07 -0.97
C GLU A 33 29.85 32.84 -1.28
N ASP A 34 30.33 32.40 -2.44
CA ASP A 34 29.77 32.24 -3.78
C ASP A 34 30.77 31.46 -4.70
N LEU A 35 30.25 30.89 -5.81
CA LEU A 35 30.88 30.81 -7.16
C LEU A 35 32.13 29.92 -7.46
N PRO A 36 32.37 29.58 -8.76
CA PRO A 36 33.10 28.40 -9.19
C PRO A 36 34.63 28.59 -9.13
N LEU A 37 35.31 27.52 -8.74
CA LEU A 37 36.77 27.41 -8.71
C LEU A 37 37.37 27.53 -10.12
N GLU A 38 37.84 28.72 -10.49
CA GLU A 38 39.04 28.83 -11.32
C GLU A 38 40.27 28.93 -10.42
N GLU A 39 41.38 28.38 -10.91
CA GLU A 39 42.63 28.20 -10.20
C GLU A 39 43.23 29.53 -9.72
N GLY A 40 43.54 29.57 -8.42
CA GLY A 40 44.65 30.35 -7.89
C GLY A 40 44.30 31.69 -7.26
N THR A 41 43.91 31.68 -5.98
CA THR A 41 44.34 32.71 -5.01
C THR A 41 44.38 32.10 -3.61
N VAL A 42 45.54 32.21 -2.97
CA VAL A 42 45.76 31.86 -1.56
C VAL A 42 45.12 32.96 -0.72
N GLU A 43 43.95 32.70 -0.12
CA GLU A 43 43.48 33.51 1.00
C GLU A 43 44.21 33.07 2.27
N VAL A 44 44.93 34.00 2.87
CA VAL A 44 45.70 33.79 4.11
C VAL A 44 44.72 33.85 5.28
N VAL A 45 44.35 32.68 5.78
CA VAL A 45 43.72 32.47 7.09
C VAL A 45 44.83 32.04 8.06
N ASP A 46 44.83 32.57 9.29
CA ASP A 46 45.85 32.43 10.35
C ASP A 46 46.79 31.21 10.25
N GLU A 47 48.10 31.47 10.42
CA GLU A 47 49.25 30.61 10.09
C GLU A 47 49.35 29.23 10.79
N ASP A 48 48.40 28.79 11.60
CA ASP A 48 48.56 27.58 12.42
C ASP A 48 47.53 26.45 12.17
N VAL A 49 46.63 26.56 11.18
CA VAL A 49 45.67 25.47 10.89
C VAL A 49 45.61 25.12 9.41
N MET A 50 46.34 24.07 9.04
CA MET A 50 46.24 23.43 7.73
C MET A 50 45.21 22.30 7.79
N VAL A 51 44.13 22.41 7.00
CA VAL A 51 43.18 21.30 6.80
C VAL A 51 43.86 20.25 5.93
N THR A 52 44.47 19.24 6.54
CA THR A 52 45.22 18.18 5.85
C THR A 52 44.33 17.10 5.25
N PHE A 53 43.07 17.00 5.67
CA PHE A 53 42.14 15.99 5.20
C PHE A 53 40.69 16.43 5.37
N CYS A 54 39.96 16.54 4.25
CA CYS A 54 38.51 16.73 4.22
C CYS A 54 37.86 15.45 3.69
N LYS A 55 37.29 14.63 4.57
CA LYS A 55 36.45 13.50 4.15
C LYS A 55 35.01 13.95 4.07
N LYS A 56 34.41 13.88 2.88
CA LYS A 56 32.97 14.07 2.75
C LYS A 56 32.27 13.02 3.63
N PRO A 57 31.39 13.41 4.56
CA PRO A 57 30.65 12.44 5.36
C PRO A 57 29.82 11.55 4.44
N LYS A 58 29.83 10.24 4.71
CA LYS A 58 28.93 9.32 4.02
C LYS A 58 27.52 9.65 4.49
N LEU A 59 26.69 10.18 3.58
CA LEU A 59 25.30 10.45 3.87
C LEU A 59 24.60 9.12 4.16
N MET A 60 23.86 9.05 5.27
CA MET A 60 23.04 7.90 5.59
C MET A 60 21.77 7.91 4.73
N ALA A 61 21.18 6.73 4.50
CA ALA A 61 19.92 6.59 3.80
C ALA A 61 18.83 7.50 4.44
N HIS A 62 18.19 8.33 3.62
CA HIS A 62 17.23 9.33 4.10
C HIS A 62 16.05 9.47 3.13
N ALA A 63 14.90 9.91 3.66
CA ALA A 63 13.75 10.17 2.82
C ALA A 63 14.07 11.36 1.92
N ARG A 64 13.56 11.37 0.70
CA ARG A 64 13.82 12.46 -0.25
C ARG A 64 13.55 13.86 0.30
N HIS A 65 12.55 14.02 1.17
CA HIS A 65 12.21 15.32 1.78
C HIS A 65 13.21 15.81 2.83
N ASP A 66 14.13 14.95 3.26
CA ASP A 66 15.21 15.25 4.19
C ASP A 66 16.59 15.31 3.48
N CYS A 67 16.61 15.24 2.14
CA CYS A 67 17.84 15.30 1.37
C CYS A 67 18.50 16.68 1.46
N THR A 68 19.75 16.72 1.90
CA THR A 68 20.55 17.94 1.97
C THR A 68 21.20 18.30 0.64
N SER A 69 21.40 17.32 -0.25
CA SER A 69 22.02 17.54 -1.56
C SER A 69 21.07 18.12 -2.61
N ASN A 70 19.77 17.87 -2.49
CA ASN A 70 18.77 18.32 -3.46
C ASN A 70 17.60 19.00 -2.75
N PHE A 71 17.30 20.24 -3.13
CA PHE A 71 16.20 21.03 -2.55
C PHE A 71 14.87 20.29 -2.64
N PHE A 72 14.03 20.43 -1.62
CA PHE A 72 12.71 19.80 -1.55
C PHE A 72 11.61 20.83 -1.36
N GLU A 73 10.58 20.76 -2.20
CA GLU A 73 9.40 21.60 -2.13
C GLU A 73 8.21 20.80 -1.57
N ARG A 74 7.54 21.35 -0.55
CA ARG A 74 6.41 20.69 0.12
C ARG A 74 5.08 21.14 -0.48
N ALA A 75 4.21 20.16 -0.73
CA ALA A 75 2.80 20.40 -1.00
C ALA A 75 1.95 19.23 -0.47
N GLU A 76 0.68 19.51 -0.18
CA GLU A 76 -0.16 18.55 0.53
C GLU A 76 -0.54 17.33 -0.32
N CYS A 77 -1.04 17.50 -1.55
CA CYS A 77 -1.60 16.39 -2.34
C CYS A 77 -1.22 16.39 -3.82
N GLU A 78 -0.12 17.06 -4.19
CA GLU A 78 0.32 17.15 -5.58
C GLU A 78 0.91 15.83 -6.07
N THR A 79 0.18 15.15 -6.95
CA THR A 79 0.54 13.84 -7.52
C THR A 79 0.70 13.88 -9.03
N SER A 80 0.32 14.98 -9.69
CA SER A 80 0.29 15.08 -11.15
C SER A 80 1.67 15.12 -11.77
N ARG A 81 2.64 15.75 -11.09
CA ARG A 81 4.01 15.94 -11.56
C ARG A 81 4.98 16.27 -10.40
N PRO A 82 6.29 16.10 -10.61
CA PRO A 82 7.28 16.58 -9.65
C PRO A 82 7.14 18.09 -9.39
N LEU A 83 7.15 18.46 -8.11
CA LEU A 83 7.20 19.85 -7.68
C LEU A 83 8.64 20.34 -7.66
N GLY A 84 8.91 21.44 -8.37
CA GLY A 84 10.25 22.00 -8.49
C GLY A 84 11.29 20.94 -8.84
N ARG A 85 12.24 20.71 -7.93
CA ARG A 85 13.36 19.76 -8.08
C ARG A 85 13.15 18.44 -7.31
N ASN A 86 11.92 18.14 -6.89
CA ASN A 86 11.62 16.93 -6.11
C ASN A 86 11.96 15.62 -6.86
N ALA A 87 11.96 15.64 -8.20
CA ALA A 87 12.36 14.49 -9.02
C ALA A 87 13.84 14.09 -8.82
N GLU A 88 14.71 15.04 -8.47
CA GLU A 88 16.15 14.81 -8.32
C GLU A 88 16.44 14.02 -7.06
N THR A 89 17.42 13.12 -7.11
CA THR A 89 17.78 12.24 -5.98
C THR A 89 19.29 12.17 -5.84
N CYS A 90 19.78 11.99 -4.62
CA CYS A 90 21.12 11.45 -4.43
C CYS A 90 21.04 9.91 -4.27
N ASP A 91 22.19 9.26 -4.25
CA ASP A 91 22.28 7.79 -4.16
C ASP A 91 21.65 7.24 -2.87
N GLU A 92 21.57 8.04 -1.81
CA GLU A 92 21.07 7.65 -0.49
C GLU A 92 19.59 8.03 -0.27
N CYS A 93 18.94 8.65 -1.27
CA CYS A 93 17.53 8.97 -1.20
C CYS A 93 16.67 7.69 -1.30
N TYR A 94 15.69 7.55 -0.40
CA TYR A 94 14.62 6.57 -0.54
C TYR A 94 13.25 7.23 -0.75
N CYS A 95 12.37 6.48 -1.41
CA CYS A 95 10.98 6.84 -1.62
C CYS A 95 10.17 6.64 -0.34
N TYR A 96 9.63 7.74 0.21
CA TYR A 96 8.82 7.71 1.43
C TYR A 96 7.68 6.70 1.37
N ILE A 97 6.96 6.63 0.24
CA ILE A 97 5.78 5.75 0.07
C ILE A 97 6.17 4.27 -0.04
N CYS A 98 7.19 3.95 -0.85
CA CYS A 98 7.56 2.56 -1.14
C CYS A 98 8.56 1.97 -0.16
N ASN A 99 9.22 2.81 0.66
CA ASN A 99 10.32 2.42 1.55
C ASN A 99 11.45 1.66 0.82
N LYS A 100 11.82 2.14 -0.37
CA LYS A 100 12.88 1.61 -1.25
C LYS A 100 13.71 2.75 -1.82
N GLN A 101 14.90 2.45 -2.35
CA GLN A 101 15.73 3.47 -2.99
C GLN A 101 14.94 4.23 -4.06
N ALA A 102 15.13 5.55 -4.15
CA ALA A 102 14.31 6.38 -5.03
C ALA A 102 14.44 5.98 -6.51
N THR A 103 15.63 5.52 -6.91
CA THR A 103 15.94 4.96 -8.23
C THR A 103 15.18 3.66 -8.55
N GLU A 104 14.78 2.90 -7.52
CA GLU A 104 14.00 1.67 -7.66
C GLU A 104 12.49 1.91 -7.65
N CYS A 105 12.06 3.15 -7.38
CA CYS A 105 10.65 3.49 -7.31
C CYS A 105 10.05 3.67 -8.70
N LYS A 106 9.24 2.69 -9.13
CA LYS A 106 8.53 2.74 -10.42
C LYS A 106 7.62 3.96 -10.56
N TYR A 107 7.10 4.47 -9.46
CA TYR A 107 6.18 5.60 -9.43
C TYR A 107 6.86 6.95 -9.12
N TRP A 108 8.20 7.01 -9.13
CA TRP A 108 8.94 8.19 -8.67
C TRP A 108 8.46 9.50 -9.30
N VAL A 109 8.46 9.56 -10.63
CA VAL A 109 8.01 10.71 -11.42
C VAL A 109 6.81 10.36 -12.31
N THR A 110 6.09 9.28 -11.99
CA THR A 110 4.95 8.85 -12.80
C THR A 110 3.82 9.88 -12.69
N PRO A 111 3.32 10.45 -13.81
CA PRO A 111 2.23 11.42 -13.75
C PRO A 111 0.99 10.87 -13.05
N SER A 112 0.32 11.73 -12.28
CA SER A 112 -0.85 11.40 -11.44
C SER A 112 -0.57 10.45 -10.26
N GLN A 113 0.65 9.94 -10.10
CA GLN A 113 1.06 9.07 -9.00
C GLN A 113 2.50 9.37 -8.55
N CYS A 114 3.00 10.59 -8.71
CA CYS A 114 4.42 10.86 -8.49
C CYS A 114 4.79 10.79 -7.00
N HIS A 115 5.60 9.81 -6.62
CA HIS A 115 6.03 9.64 -5.23
C HIS A 115 7.13 10.62 -4.81
N CYS A 116 7.78 11.29 -5.76
CA CYS A 116 8.87 12.22 -5.47
C CYS A 116 8.46 13.41 -4.58
N ASN A 117 7.17 13.76 -4.56
CA ASN A 117 6.62 14.83 -3.73
C ASN A 117 6.25 14.39 -2.31
N ALA A 118 6.39 13.10 -1.99
CA ALA A 118 5.86 12.56 -0.75
C ALA A 118 6.72 12.92 0.47
N HIS A 119 6.08 13.39 1.54
CA HIS A 119 6.76 13.77 2.78
C HIS A 119 5.93 13.53 4.06
N ASN A 120 6.63 13.36 5.17
CA ASN A 120 6.04 13.01 6.48
C ASN A 120 5.31 14.16 7.19
N LYS A 121 5.20 15.35 6.57
CA LYS A 121 4.48 16.50 7.15
C LYS A 121 3.08 16.67 6.59
N SER A 122 2.76 15.99 5.49
CA SER A 122 1.44 16.00 4.88
C SER A 122 0.55 14.89 5.46
N ALA A 123 -0.71 15.22 5.71
CA ALA A 123 -1.72 14.23 6.12
C ALA A 123 -2.07 13.28 4.96
N TYR A 124 -2.17 13.82 3.74
CA TYR A 124 -2.40 13.02 2.53
C TYR A 124 -1.27 12.00 2.33
N TRP A 125 0.00 12.43 2.35
CA TRP A 125 1.13 11.53 2.12
C TRP A 125 1.31 10.51 3.24
N LYS A 126 1.07 10.88 4.50
CA LYS A 126 1.00 9.90 5.60
C LYS A 126 -0.08 8.86 5.38
N ARG A 127 -1.25 9.26 4.86
CA ARG A 127 -2.33 8.32 4.53
C ARG A 127 -1.90 7.39 3.40
N GLN A 128 -1.30 7.91 2.34
CA GLN A 128 -0.80 7.07 1.22
C GLN A 128 0.29 6.12 1.67
N TRP A 129 1.23 6.58 2.51
CA TRP A 129 2.24 5.72 3.12
C TRP A 129 1.62 4.65 4.01
N ASN A 130 0.65 5.02 4.86
CA ASN A 130 -0.07 4.06 5.68
C ASN A 130 -0.79 3.04 4.79
N VAL A 131 -1.43 3.44 3.69
CA VAL A 131 -2.06 2.51 2.74
C VAL A 131 -1.03 1.59 2.09
N ALA A 132 0.12 2.12 1.65
CA ALA A 132 1.20 1.32 1.07
C ALA A 132 1.83 0.35 2.08
N LEU A 133 1.99 0.78 3.33
CA LEU A 133 2.54 -0.01 4.42
C LEU A 133 1.56 -1.07 4.93
N THR A 134 0.28 -0.72 5.01
CA THR A 134 -0.76 -1.61 5.52
C THR A 134 -1.28 -2.55 4.44
N GLY A 135 -1.23 -2.19 3.15
CA GLY A 135 -1.68 -3.06 2.06
C GLY A 135 -3.11 -3.56 2.29
N GLY A 136 -3.32 -4.88 2.25
CA GLY A 136 -4.58 -5.53 2.62
C GLY A 136 -5.08 -5.25 4.05
N LEU A 137 -4.23 -4.67 4.90
CA LEU A 137 -4.55 -4.29 6.28
C LEU A 137 -5.07 -2.86 6.43
N GLY A 138 -5.19 -2.08 5.35
CA GLY A 138 -5.71 -0.71 5.42
C GLY A 138 -7.10 -0.63 6.06
N GLY A 139 -7.85 -1.73 6.00
CA GLY A 139 -9.13 -1.90 6.67
C GLY A 139 -9.09 -2.04 8.19
N PHE A 140 -7.91 -2.22 8.82
CA PHE A 140 -7.77 -2.49 10.26
C PHE A 140 -7.29 -1.30 11.08
N ASN A 141 -6.99 -0.16 10.46
CA ASN A 141 -6.50 1.04 11.15
C ASN A 141 -5.34 0.74 12.13
N LEU A 142 -4.42 -0.16 11.74
CA LEU A 142 -3.31 -0.56 12.58
C LEU A 142 -2.30 0.58 12.70
N ASN A 143 -1.74 0.76 13.90
CA ASN A 143 -0.63 1.68 14.11
C ASN A 143 0.63 1.10 13.42
N PRO A 144 1.37 1.88 12.61
CA PRO A 144 2.60 1.45 11.97
C PRO A 144 3.62 0.78 12.91
N SER A 145 3.71 1.21 14.17
CA SER A 145 4.61 0.60 15.16
C SER A 145 4.26 -0.83 15.55
N LYS A 146 3.05 -1.30 15.24
CA LYS A 146 2.57 -2.66 15.52
C LYS A 146 2.69 -3.61 14.32
N ILE A 147 3.15 -3.10 13.17
CA ILE A 147 3.31 -3.86 11.93
C ILE A 147 4.69 -4.52 11.94
N ASP A 148 4.77 -5.73 12.49
CA ASP A 148 5.96 -6.58 12.42
C ASP A 148 5.90 -7.55 11.22
N ALA A 149 6.91 -8.39 11.08
CA ALA A 149 7.02 -9.33 9.95
C ALA A 149 5.82 -10.28 9.83
N ASP A 150 5.22 -10.70 10.95
CA ASP A 150 4.04 -11.56 10.94
C ASP A 150 2.81 -10.79 10.44
N VAL A 151 2.61 -9.55 10.90
CA VAL A 151 1.53 -8.68 10.41
C VAL A 151 1.71 -8.33 8.92
N GLN A 152 2.93 -8.03 8.48
CA GLN A 152 3.23 -7.78 7.06
C GLN A 152 2.89 -9.00 6.19
N ARG A 153 3.26 -10.20 6.66
CA ARG A 153 2.95 -11.45 5.98
C ARG A 153 1.44 -11.68 5.87
N ALA A 154 0.69 -11.46 6.96
CA ALA A 154 -0.77 -11.53 6.93
C ALA A 154 -1.38 -10.52 5.94
N GLY A 155 -0.84 -9.29 5.90
CA GLY A 155 -1.28 -8.26 4.95
C GLY A 155 -1.07 -8.63 3.49
N ALA A 156 0.05 -9.28 3.16
CA ALA A 156 0.32 -9.79 1.81
C ALA A 156 -0.66 -10.91 1.41
N LEU A 157 -0.92 -11.86 2.33
CA LEU A 157 -1.89 -12.95 2.12
C LEU A 157 -3.31 -12.40 1.94
N LEU A 158 -3.73 -11.43 2.75
CA LEU A 158 -5.03 -10.78 2.62
C LEU A 158 -5.17 -10.00 1.31
N GLN A 159 -4.11 -9.34 0.86
CA GLN A 159 -4.14 -8.62 -0.40
C GLN A 159 -4.38 -9.57 -1.59
N GLU A 160 -3.73 -10.73 -1.59
CA GLU A 160 -3.93 -11.76 -2.60
C GLU A 160 -5.35 -12.33 -2.53
N PHE A 161 -5.80 -12.72 -1.34
CA PHE A 161 -7.16 -13.19 -1.10
C PHE A 161 -8.23 -12.21 -1.59
N ASN A 162 -8.13 -10.92 -1.22
CA ASN A 162 -9.09 -9.90 -1.64
C ASN A 162 -9.14 -9.73 -3.16
N ARG A 163 -7.99 -9.85 -3.84
CA ARG A 163 -7.92 -9.82 -5.31
C ARG A 163 -8.68 -10.99 -5.92
N GLU A 164 -8.45 -12.20 -5.43
CA GLU A 164 -9.11 -13.40 -5.93
C GLU A 164 -10.62 -13.41 -5.63
N VAL A 165 -11.00 -13.03 -4.41
CA VAL A 165 -12.41 -12.91 -4.00
C VAL A 165 -13.12 -11.89 -4.88
N SER A 166 -12.53 -10.71 -5.12
CA SER A 166 -13.11 -9.68 -6.00
C SER A 166 -13.44 -10.24 -7.39
N VAL A 167 -12.54 -11.06 -7.95
CA VAL A 167 -12.75 -11.68 -9.27
C VAL A 167 -13.86 -12.72 -9.24
N LYS A 168 -13.86 -13.62 -8.25
CA LYS A 168 -14.85 -14.71 -8.14
C LYS A 168 -16.23 -14.18 -7.77
N TYR A 169 -16.28 -13.24 -6.85
CA TYR A 169 -17.50 -12.58 -6.39
C TYR A 169 -18.09 -11.68 -7.48
N GLY A 170 -17.25 -10.96 -8.25
CA GLY A 170 -17.71 -10.24 -9.45
C GLY A 170 -18.36 -11.14 -10.49
N LYS A 171 -17.80 -12.34 -10.72
CA LYS A 171 -18.43 -13.36 -11.60
C LYS A 171 -19.74 -13.88 -11.03
N TYR A 172 -19.80 -14.11 -9.72
CA TYR A 172 -21.05 -14.45 -9.04
C TYR A 172 -22.09 -13.35 -9.30
N LEU A 173 -21.80 -12.08 -9.03
CA LEU A 173 -22.72 -10.97 -9.25
C LEU A 173 -23.15 -10.77 -10.72
N ALA A 174 -22.28 -11.09 -11.67
CA ALA A 174 -22.62 -11.02 -13.10
C ALA A 174 -23.64 -12.09 -13.51
N GLY A 175 -23.64 -13.23 -12.81
CA GLY A 175 -24.46 -14.39 -13.13
C GLY A 175 -24.09 -15.04 -14.47
N GLU A 176 -24.57 -16.26 -14.67
CA GLU A 176 -24.40 -17.03 -15.90
C GLU A 176 -25.74 -17.12 -16.63
N ILE A 177 -25.77 -16.66 -17.88
CA ILE A 177 -26.95 -16.76 -18.73
C ILE A 177 -27.03 -18.20 -19.26
N ILE A 178 -28.05 -18.95 -18.82
CA ILE A 178 -28.32 -20.26 -19.41
C ILE A 178 -29.15 -20.06 -20.67
N SER A 179 -28.53 -20.31 -21.82
CA SER A 179 -29.26 -20.41 -23.09
C SER A 179 -30.11 -21.67 -23.06
N LEU A 180 -31.40 -21.55 -22.74
CA LEU A 180 -32.34 -22.61 -23.04
C LEU A 180 -32.54 -22.63 -24.55
N ASN A 181 -32.03 -23.68 -25.20
CA ASN A 181 -32.40 -24.02 -26.56
C ASN A 181 -33.90 -24.36 -26.57
N CYS A 182 -34.74 -23.33 -26.74
CA CYS A 182 -36.18 -23.50 -26.90
C CYS A 182 -36.44 -23.97 -28.34
N SER A 183 -36.21 -25.26 -28.62
CA SER A 183 -36.35 -25.81 -29.97
C SER A 183 -37.80 -26.06 -30.36
N HIS A 184 -38.74 -26.12 -29.41
CA HIS A 184 -40.15 -26.36 -29.72
C HIS A 184 -41.07 -25.64 -28.75
N CYS A 185 -41.63 -24.53 -29.19
CA CYS A 185 -42.82 -23.98 -28.56
C CYS A 185 -44.07 -24.78 -28.97
N SER A 186 -44.94 -25.12 -28.00
CA SER A 186 -46.25 -25.75 -28.22
C SER A 186 -47.41 -24.74 -28.38
N CYS A 187 -47.09 -23.48 -28.69
CA CYS A 187 -48.04 -22.41 -28.95
C CYS A 187 -48.82 -22.73 -30.23
N GLN A 188 -50.14 -22.74 -30.14
CA GLN A 188 -51.03 -23.12 -31.25
C GLN A 188 -51.05 -22.14 -32.43
N GLN A 189 -50.28 -21.05 -32.39
CA GLN A 189 -50.17 -20.11 -33.49
C GLN A 189 -48.88 -20.38 -34.27
N ASN A 190 -49.02 -20.78 -35.54
CA ASN A 190 -47.94 -20.95 -36.53
C ASN A 190 -47.22 -19.62 -36.79
N LEU A 191 -46.46 -19.13 -35.82
CA LEU A 191 -45.62 -17.95 -35.92
C LEU A 191 -44.17 -18.39 -36.13
N ASP A 192 -43.43 -17.63 -36.94
CA ASP A 192 -42.00 -17.88 -37.11
C ASP A 192 -41.25 -17.81 -35.77
N PRO A 193 -40.11 -18.53 -35.61
CA PRO A 193 -39.31 -18.51 -34.39
C PRO A 193 -38.99 -17.07 -33.94
N GLY A 194 -39.28 -16.74 -32.68
CA GLY A 194 -39.07 -15.40 -32.10
C GLY A 194 -40.26 -14.43 -32.21
N LEU A 195 -41.38 -14.80 -32.84
CA LEU A 195 -42.57 -13.92 -32.97
C LEU A 195 -43.72 -14.27 -32.03
N CYS A 196 -43.61 -15.34 -31.24
CA CYS A 196 -44.61 -15.66 -30.23
C CYS A 196 -44.32 -14.90 -28.93
N TYR A 197 -45.16 -13.95 -28.53
CA TYR A 197 -45.01 -13.19 -27.28
C TYR A 197 -44.94 -14.07 -26.01
N THR A 198 -45.55 -15.27 -26.04
CA THR A 198 -45.45 -16.28 -24.97
C THR A 198 -44.12 -17.04 -24.97
N CYS A 199 -43.33 -16.93 -26.05
CA CYS A 199 -42.16 -17.75 -26.36
C CYS A 199 -40.90 -16.91 -26.53
N ASP A 200 -41.08 -15.63 -26.82
CA ASP A 200 -40.08 -14.57 -26.78
C ASP A 200 -39.57 -14.34 -25.34
N CYS A 201 -40.22 -14.93 -24.34
CA CYS A 201 -40.02 -14.61 -22.93
C CYS A 201 -40.17 -15.82 -21.99
N LEU A 202 -39.28 -16.80 -22.08
CA LEU A 202 -38.64 -17.23 -20.83
C LEU A 202 -37.36 -16.41 -20.76
N GLN A 203 -37.39 -15.32 -19.98
CA GLN A 203 -36.20 -14.52 -19.64
C GLN A 203 -35.04 -15.48 -19.46
N GLN A 204 -33.95 -15.31 -20.23
CA GLN A 204 -32.80 -16.22 -20.14
C GLN A 204 -32.42 -16.30 -18.66
N PRO A 205 -32.66 -17.45 -17.98
CA PRO A 205 -32.58 -17.46 -16.54
C PRO A 205 -31.13 -17.26 -16.16
N ILE A 206 -30.87 -16.13 -15.50
CA ILE A 206 -29.56 -15.82 -14.95
C ILE A 206 -29.40 -16.70 -13.72
N THR A 207 -28.38 -17.55 -13.76
CA THR A 207 -28.02 -18.44 -12.68
C THR A 207 -26.85 -17.88 -11.91
N TYR A 208 -26.93 -17.91 -10.59
CA TYR A 208 -25.90 -17.41 -9.69
C TYR A 208 -25.23 -18.57 -8.95
N ARG A 209 -23.91 -18.71 -9.09
CA ARG A 209 -23.13 -19.78 -8.46
C ARG A 209 -22.13 -19.20 -7.46
N TYR A 210 -22.43 -19.34 -6.18
CA TYR A 210 -21.55 -18.84 -5.11
C TYR A 210 -20.45 -19.84 -4.70
N SER A 211 -20.56 -21.11 -5.11
CA SER A 211 -19.59 -22.16 -4.76
C SER A 211 -18.12 -21.77 -5.01
N PRO A 212 -17.74 -21.09 -6.13
CA PRO A 212 -16.35 -20.72 -6.34
C PRO A 212 -15.84 -19.66 -5.35
N VAL A 213 -16.73 -18.84 -4.79
CA VAL A 213 -16.39 -17.88 -3.73
C VAL A 213 -16.25 -18.62 -2.41
N SER A 214 -17.19 -19.51 -2.06
CA SER A 214 -17.09 -20.28 -0.82
C SER A 214 -15.88 -21.20 -0.78
N ASP A 215 -15.52 -21.85 -1.89
CA ASP A 215 -14.35 -22.72 -1.98
C ASP A 215 -13.05 -21.93 -1.77
N LEU A 216 -12.96 -20.74 -2.37
CA LEU A 216 -11.82 -19.84 -2.20
C LEU A 216 -11.70 -19.38 -0.73
N VAL A 217 -12.82 -19.01 -0.11
CA VAL A 217 -12.82 -18.61 1.31
C VAL A 217 -12.42 -19.79 2.19
N ALA A 218 -12.99 -20.98 1.97
CA ALA A 218 -12.65 -22.18 2.75
C ALA A 218 -11.15 -22.50 2.65
N HIS A 219 -10.58 -22.47 1.44
CA HIS A 219 -9.15 -22.69 1.25
C HIS A 219 -8.30 -21.65 1.99
N PHE A 220 -8.70 -20.38 1.98
CA PHE A 220 -7.99 -19.33 2.69
C PHE A 220 -8.04 -19.51 4.21
N LEU A 221 -9.18 -19.97 4.76
CA LEU A 221 -9.30 -20.31 6.18
C LEU A 221 -8.43 -21.52 6.55
N ASP A 222 -8.44 -22.58 5.72
CA ASP A 222 -7.59 -23.75 5.93
C ASP A 222 -6.09 -23.38 5.88
N GLN A 223 -5.73 -22.40 5.03
CA GLN A 223 -4.38 -21.84 5.01
C GLN A 223 -4.08 -21.07 6.31
N ALA A 224 -5.01 -20.26 6.81
CA ALA A 224 -4.83 -19.48 8.04
C ALA A 224 -4.51 -20.36 9.25
N GLU A 225 -5.18 -21.52 9.38
CA GLU A 225 -4.94 -22.51 10.45
C GLU A 225 -3.52 -23.07 10.46
N GLN A 226 -2.82 -23.03 9.32
CA GLN A 226 -1.43 -23.50 9.21
C GLN A 226 -0.41 -22.40 9.56
N GLU A 227 -0.87 -21.17 9.77
CA GLU A 227 0.00 -20.04 10.07
C GLU A 227 0.26 -19.86 11.56
N LYS A 228 1.21 -18.98 11.87
CA LYS A 228 1.42 -18.57 13.27
C LYS A 228 0.17 -17.88 13.81
N PRO A 229 -0.13 -17.97 15.12
CA PRO A 229 -1.35 -17.43 15.71
C PRO A 229 -1.60 -15.95 15.39
N LYS A 230 -0.54 -15.14 15.34
CA LYS A 230 -0.66 -13.71 15.01
C LYS A 230 -1.05 -13.45 13.56
N VAL A 231 -0.55 -14.27 12.64
CA VAL A 231 -0.84 -14.19 11.20
C VAL A 231 -2.27 -14.69 10.96
N GLU A 232 -2.60 -15.85 11.54
CA GLU A 232 -3.92 -16.48 11.50
C GLU A 232 -5.02 -15.51 11.92
N VAL A 233 -4.93 -14.91 13.11
CA VAL A 233 -5.96 -13.97 13.61
C VAL A 233 -6.20 -12.81 12.65
N VAL A 234 -5.14 -12.26 12.06
CA VAL A 234 -5.26 -11.15 11.10
C VAL A 234 -5.92 -11.62 9.80
N MET A 235 -5.55 -12.80 9.30
CA MET A 235 -6.19 -13.41 8.13
C MET A 235 -7.68 -13.66 8.36
N LEU A 236 -8.04 -14.28 9.49
CA LEU A 236 -9.43 -14.59 9.85
C LEU A 236 -10.27 -13.32 9.97
N LEU A 237 -9.76 -12.29 10.64
CA LEU A 237 -10.43 -10.99 10.74
C LEU A 237 -10.64 -10.34 9.36
N GLY A 238 -9.69 -10.50 8.44
CA GLY A 238 -9.79 -9.95 7.08
C GLY A 238 -10.79 -10.69 6.22
N ALA A 239 -10.78 -12.02 6.28
CA ALA A 239 -11.77 -12.85 5.63
C ALA A 239 -13.19 -12.54 6.13
N ALA A 240 -13.37 -12.45 7.46
CA ALA A 240 -14.67 -12.10 8.06
C ALA A 240 -15.15 -10.73 7.59
N LYS A 241 -14.27 -9.73 7.57
CA LYS A 241 -14.59 -8.39 7.08
C LYS A 241 -14.99 -8.40 5.61
N GLU A 242 -14.28 -9.14 4.75
CA GLU A 242 -14.59 -9.23 3.34
C GLU A 242 -15.95 -9.90 3.09
N ILE A 243 -16.26 -10.98 3.82
CA ILE A 243 -17.55 -11.69 3.73
C ILE A 243 -18.71 -10.79 4.16
N LEU A 244 -18.51 -9.93 5.17
CA LEU A 244 -19.54 -9.00 5.66
C LEU A 244 -19.99 -7.98 4.59
N TYR A 245 -19.16 -7.67 3.60
CA TYR A 245 -19.51 -6.75 2.51
C TYR A 245 -20.20 -7.44 1.32
N GLN A 246 -20.36 -8.75 1.36
CA GLN A 246 -20.98 -9.50 0.28
C GLN A 246 -22.50 -9.55 0.46
N GLU A 247 -23.22 -9.39 -0.65
CA GLU A 247 -24.67 -9.33 -0.76
C GLU A 247 -25.17 -10.35 -1.79
N SER A 248 -26.42 -10.76 -1.64
CA SER A 248 -27.07 -11.66 -2.61
C SER A 248 -27.74 -10.86 -3.73
N PRO A 249 -27.65 -11.31 -4.99
CA PRO A 249 -28.44 -10.78 -6.10
C PRO A 249 -29.95 -10.82 -5.82
N ALA A 250 -30.70 -9.88 -6.39
CA ALA A 250 -32.13 -9.72 -6.12
C ALA A 250 -32.98 -10.94 -6.53
N LEU A 251 -34.10 -11.13 -5.80
CA LEU A 251 -34.96 -12.32 -5.70
C LEU A 251 -35.67 -12.79 -6.98
N HIS A 252 -35.53 -12.10 -8.11
CA HIS A 252 -36.19 -12.47 -9.38
C HIS A 252 -35.42 -13.53 -10.18
N SER A 253 -34.41 -14.17 -9.58
CA SER A 253 -33.44 -15.05 -10.23
C SER A 253 -33.52 -16.50 -9.74
N GLN A 254 -33.10 -17.44 -10.58
CA GLN A 254 -33.04 -18.86 -10.23
C GLN A 254 -31.69 -19.16 -9.56
N ILE A 255 -31.72 -19.46 -8.26
CA ILE A 255 -30.53 -19.93 -7.52
C ILE A 255 -30.45 -21.45 -7.70
N VAL A 256 -29.46 -21.94 -8.44
CA VAL A 256 -29.31 -23.37 -8.77
C VAL A 256 -28.63 -24.16 -7.66
N ASP A 257 -27.83 -23.49 -6.82
CA ASP A 257 -27.09 -24.14 -5.74
C ASP A 257 -27.73 -23.86 -4.38
N VAL A 258 -28.73 -24.66 -4.01
CA VAL A 258 -29.43 -24.53 -2.72
C VAL A 258 -28.47 -24.79 -1.54
N SER A 259 -27.46 -25.63 -1.74
CA SER A 259 -26.39 -25.90 -0.76
C SER A 259 -25.40 -24.74 -0.62
N ALA A 260 -25.12 -24.00 -1.70
CA ALA A 260 -24.19 -22.87 -1.69
C ALA A 260 -24.86 -21.50 -1.67
N ILE A 261 -26.17 -21.39 -1.38
CA ILE A 261 -26.83 -20.11 -1.09
C ILE A 261 -25.91 -19.32 -0.15
N PHE A 262 -25.62 -18.06 -0.49
CA PHE A 262 -24.72 -17.19 0.28
C PHE A 262 -24.89 -17.36 1.79
N ILE A 263 -26.15 -17.35 2.26
CA ILE A 263 -26.53 -17.56 3.66
C ILE A 263 -26.04 -18.92 4.21
N ASN A 264 -26.25 -20.02 3.49
CA ASN A 264 -25.82 -21.36 3.91
C ASN A 264 -24.28 -21.49 3.90
N SER A 265 -23.63 -20.97 2.86
CA SER A 265 -22.17 -20.97 2.74
C SER A 265 -21.52 -20.18 3.87
N VAL A 266 -22.01 -18.97 4.15
CA VAL A 266 -21.54 -18.14 5.27
C VAL A 266 -21.82 -18.81 6.62
N THR A 267 -23.01 -19.40 6.80
CA THR A 267 -23.36 -20.12 8.03
C THR A 267 -22.43 -21.31 8.28
N ASN A 268 -22.06 -22.05 7.25
CA ASN A 268 -21.13 -23.18 7.38
C ASN A 268 -19.70 -22.73 7.67
N LEU A 269 -19.27 -21.60 7.11
CA LEU A 269 -17.98 -21.00 7.42
C LEU A 269 -17.90 -20.52 8.87
N MET A 270 -18.99 -19.97 9.42
CA MET A 270 -19.07 -19.49 10.81
C MET A 270 -19.16 -20.61 11.87
N LYS A 271 -19.35 -21.87 11.45
CA LYS A 271 -19.42 -23.04 12.34
C LYS A 271 -18.11 -23.80 12.48
N ARG A 272 -17.10 -23.46 11.68
CA ARG A 272 -15.74 -23.95 11.84
C ARG A 272 -15.09 -23.28 13.05
#